data_AF-A0A3A6DTV3-F1
#
_entry.id   AF-A0A3A6DTV3-F1
#
_cell.length_a   1.000
_cell.length_b   1.000
_cell.length_c   1.000
_cell.angle_alpha   90.00
_cell.angle_beta   90.00
_cell.angle_gamma   90.00
#
_symmetry.space_group_name_H-M   'P 1'
#
loop_
_entity.id
_entity.type
_entity.pdbx_description
1 polymer ?
#
loop_
_entity_poly.entity_id
_entity_poly.type
_entity_poly.pdbx_seq_one_letter_code
_entity_poly.pdbx_strand_id
1 'polypeptide(L)'
;MPTLGVLAEFFDITKSSKQLFEKTNISGSEYITEMNQYPVILLSFANAKGNLTAIVKAIKEEVKDAYKKYQFVLEDINFFDQPYYQVILNGLGNPEDGDIAKIDNAVSFLMKKLEEYYHKKVIILIDE
;
A
#
# COMPACT_ATOMS: atom_id res chain seq x y z
N MET A 1 10.61 -14.20 13.10
CA MET A 1 9.43 -13.99 12.25
C MET A 1 9.90 -13.60 10.86
N PRO A 2 9.23 -13.99 9.77
CA PRO A 2 9.56 -13.47 8.44
C PRO A 2 9.46 -11.94 8.47
N THR A 3 10.34 -11.25 7.73
CA THR A 3 10.27 -9.78 7.61
C THR A 3 8.98 -9.39 6.89
N LEU A 4 8.50 -8.16 7.10
CA LEU A 4 7.27 -7.67 6.47
C LEU A 4 7.35 -7.73 4.92
N GLY A 5 8.57 -7.58 4.38
CA GLY A 5 8.85 -7.79 2.96
C GLY A 5 8.62 -9.22 2.47
N VAL A 6 8.90 -10.25 3.29
CA VAL A 6 8.60 -11.65 2.93
C VAL A 6 7.10 -11.90 2.91
N LEU A 7 6.35 -11.30 3.84
CA LEU A 7 4.87 -11.37 3.81
C LEU A 7 4.29 -10.67 2.59
N ALA A 8 4.83 -9.51 2.22
CA ALA A 8 4.46 -8.83 0.99
C ALA A 8 4.76 -9.68 -0.24
N GLU A 9 5.96 -10.27 -0.35
CA GLU A 9 6.29 -11.21 -1.43
C GLU A 9 5.35 -12.42 -1.47
N PHE A 10 4.90 -12.90 -0.32
CA PHE A 10 3.99 -14.05 -0.27
C PHE A 10 2.57 -13.69 -0.73
N PHE A 11 1.98 -12.60 -0.25
CA PHE A 11 0.55 -12.32 -0.48
C PHE A 11 0.27 -11.47 -1.73
N ASP A 12 1.19 -10.60 -2.12
CA ASP A 12 0.95 -9.55 -3.10
C ASP A 12 0.65 -10.10 -4.50
N ILE A 13 -0.56 -9.84 -4.99
CA ILE A 13 -1.06 -10.26 -6.31
C ILE A 13 -0.28 -9.69 -7.49
N THR A 14 0.49 -8.62 -7.26
CA THR A 14 1.36 -8.02 -8.28
C THR A 14 2.71 -8.72 -8.42
N LYS A 15 2.99 -9.71 -7.57
CA LYS A 15 4.25 -10.45 -7.53
C LYS A 15 4.12 -11.85 -8.15
N SER A 16 5.26 -12.43 -8.46
CA SER A 16 5.39 -13.81 -8.94
C SER A 16 6.46 -14.50 -8.11
N SER A 17 6.11 -14.85 -6.87
CA SER A 17 7.10 -15.18 -5.83
C SER A 17 7.27 -16.67 -5.61
N LYS A 18 6.64 -17.52 -6.44
CA LYS A 18 6.70 -18.99 -6.33
C LYS A 18 8.12 -19.53 -6.11
N GLN A 19 9.08 -19.10 -6.92
CA GLN A 19 10.48 -19.54 -6.81
C GLN A 19 11.12 -19.21 -5.45
N LEU A 20 10.73 -18.11 -4.80
CA LEU A 20 11.24 -17.71 -3.49
C LEU A 20 10.81 -18.69 -2.38
N PHE A 21 9.69 -19.38 -2.56
CA PHE A 21 9.09 -20.23 -1.52
C PHE A 21 9.18 -21.74 -1.80
N GLU A 22 9.62 -22.18 -2.99
CA GLU A 22 9.63 -23.59 -3.42
C GLU A 22 10.25 -24.58 -2.41
N LYS A 23 11.34 -24.19 -1.74
CA LYS A 23 12.08 -25.04 -0.80
C LYS A 23 11.80 -24.72 0.68
N THR A 24 10.75 -23.97 0.95
CA THR A 24 10.37 -23.57 2.31
C THR A 24 9.25 -24.48 2.82
N ASN A 25 9.05 -24.54 4.15
CA ASN A 25 7.99 -25.38 4.72
C ASN A 25 6.58 -24.97 4.25
N ILE A 26 6.38 -23.73 3.81
CA ILE A 26 5.08 -23.25 3.34
C ILE A 26 4.68 -23.87 1.99
N SER A 27 5.63 -24.35 1.18
CA SER A 27 5.34 -24.94 -0.13
C SER A 27 4.59 -26.27 -0.05
N GLY A 28 4.74 -27.00 1.05
CA GLY A 28 3.99 -28.24 1.33
C GLY A 28 2.73 -28.02 2.18
N SER A 29 2.39 -26.78 2.52
CA SER A 29 1.25 -26.47 3.40
C SER A 29 0.00 -26.07 2.62
N GLU A 30 -1.16 -26.11 3.26
CA GLU A 30 -2.41 -25.62 2.68
C GLU A 30 -2.34 -24.12 2.33
N TYR A 31 -1.56 -23.34 3.07
CA TYR A 31 -1.43 -21.89 2.89
C TYR A 31 -0.78 -21.49 1.56
N ILE A 32 -0.15 -22.43 0.84
CA ILE A 32 0.45 -22.14 -0.46
C ILE A 32 -0.57 -21.60 -1.48
N THR A 33 -1.86 -21.91 -1.29
CA THR A 33 -2.94 -21.41 -2.14
C THR A 33 -3.21 -19.92 -1.97
N GLU A 34 -2.76 -19.31 -0.87
CA GLU A 34 -2.90 -17.88 -0.58
C GLU A 34 -1.81 -17.03 -1.25
N MET A 35 -0.82 -17.67 -1.90
CA MET A 35 0.30 -16.98 -2.53
C MET A 35 -0.13 -16.10 -3.70
N ASN A 36 0.31 -14.84 -3.67
CA ASN A 36 0.06 -13.82 -4.68
C ASN A 36 -1.44 -13.70 -5.03
N GLN A 37 -2.33 -13.80 -4.04
CA GLN A 37 -3.79 -13.75 -4.22
C GLN A 37 -4.44 -12.43 -3.79
N TYR A 38 -3.71 -11.53 -3.11
CA TYR A 38 -4.28 -10.35 -2.49
C TYR A 38 -3.55 -9.07 -2.93
N PRO A 39 -4.27 -7.97 -3.20
CA PRO A 39 -3.63 -6.66 -3.25
C PRO A 39 -3.01 -6.33 -1.90
N VAL A 40 -1.75 -5.89 -1.90
CA VAL A 40 -1.00 -5.59 -0.67
C VAL A 40 -0.52 -4.14 -0.68
N ILE A 41 -0.98 -3.37 0.29
CA ILE A 41 -0.42 -2.05 0.62
C ILE A 41 0.62 -2.27 1.71
N LEU A 42 1.89 -2.03 1.39
CA LEU A 42 3.00 -2.06 2.33
C LEU A 42 3.39 -0.63 2.68
N LEU A 43 3.42 -0.28 3.96
CA LEU A 43 3.85 1.03 4.48
C LEU A 43 4.94 0.81 5.54
N SER A 44 6.05 1.54 5.44
CA SER A 44 7.13 1.48 6.43
C SER A 44 7.40 2.84 7.04
N PHE A 45 7.14 2.98 8.34
CA PHE A 45 7.37 4.23 9.06
C PHE A 45 8.75 4.29 9.74
N ALA A 46 9.70 3.44 9.32
CA ALA A 46 11.07 3.40 9.84
C ALA A 46 11.81 4.74 9.77
N ASN A 47 11.47 5.55 8.77
CA ASN A 47 12.02 6.88 8.55
C ASN A 47 11.17 8.02 9.15
N ALA A 48 10.00 7.73 9.73
CA ALA A 48 9.11 8.71 10.34
C ALA A 48 9.60 9.13 11.73
N LYS A 49 10.73 9.82 11.77
CA LYS A 49 11.44 10.22 13.00
C LYS A 49 11.83 11.70 12.92
N GLY A 50 12.01 12.33 14.08
CA GLY A 50 12.41 13.73 14.20
C GLY A 50 11.24 14.65 14.57
N ASN A 51 11.20 15.86 14.00
CA ASN A 51 10.14 16.82 14.27
C ASN A 51 8.84 16.46 13.51
N LEU A 52 7.72 17.10 13.88
CA LEU A 52 6.41 16.83 13.28
C LEU A 52 6.42 16.93 11.75
N THR A 53 7.09 17.95 11.19
CA THR A 53 7.20 18.12 9.73
C THR A 53 7.92 16.95 9.07
N ALA A 54 9.03 16.48 9.65
CA ALA A 54 9.77 15.33 9.14
C ALA A 54 8.95 14.03 9.22
N ILE A 55 8.21 13.84 10.30
CA ILE A 55 7.30 12.69 10.47
C ILE A 55 6.19 12.72 9.41
N VAL A 56 5.53 13.87 9.24
CA VAL A 56 4.46 14.03 8.24
C VAL A 56 4.99 13.83 6.82
N LYS A 57 6.18 14.34 6.52
CA LYS A 57 6.86 14.12 5.24
C LYS A 57 7.08 12.63 4.98
N ALA A 58 7.66 11.90 5.92
CA ALA A 58 7.91 10.46 5.77
C ALA A 58 6.61 9.68 5.51
N ILE A 59 5.54 9.99 6.27
CA ILE A 59 4.23 9.36 6.06
C ILE A 59 3.68 9.66 4.66
N LYS A 60 3.75 10.92 4.21
CA LYS A 60 3.31 11.32 2.86
C LYS A 60 4.10 10.61 1.77
N GLU A 61 5.40 10.42 1.96
CA GLU A 61 6.26 9.70 1.01
C GLU A 61 5.86 8.22 0.90
N GLU A 62 5.65 7.53 2.03
CA GLU A 62 5.19 6.14 2.05
C GLU A 62 3.83 5.96 1.37
N VAL A 63 2.85 6.82 1.70
CA VAL A 63 1.52 6.76 1.08
C VAL A 63 1.63 7.08 -0.42
N LYS A 64 2.45 8.06 -0.81
CA LYS A 64 2.65 8.41 -2.21
C LYS A 64 3.25 7.26 -3.01
N ASP A 65 4.19 6.50 -2.45
CA ASP A 65 4.79 5.36 -3.13
C ASP A 65 3.80 4.19 -3.28
N ALA A 66 2.91 3.97 -2.29
CA ALA A 66 1.79 3.05 -2.43
C ALA A 66 0.84 3.47 -3.59
N TYR A 67 0.55 4.77 -3.71
CA TYR A 67 -0.26 5.30 -4.82
C TYR A 67 0.42 5.12 -6.19
N LYS A 68 1.74 5.36 -6.28
CA LYS A 68 2.51 5.13 -7.53
C LYS A 68 2.48 3.66 -7.94
N LYS A 69 2.69 2.73 -6.99
CA LYS A 69 2.66 1.29 -7.25
C LYS A 69 1.36 0.87 -7.94
N TYR A 70 0.25 1.46 -7.51
CA TYR A 70 -1.10 1.14 -7.99
C TYR A 70 -1.69 2.20 -8.94
N GLN A 71 -0.86 3.02 -9.60
CA GLN A 71 -1.36 4.09 -10.47
C GLN A 71 -2.33 3.58 -11.54
N PHE A 72 -2.09 2.36 -12.07
CA PHE A 72 -2.90 1.74 -13.11
C PHE A 72 -4.34 1.46 -12.65
N VAL A 73 -4.57 1.29 -11.34
CA VAL A 73 -5.91 1.11 -10.75
C VAL A 73 -6.64 2.45 -10.63
N LEU A 74 -5.90 3.56 -10.66
CA LEU A 74 -6.39 4.91 -10.44
C LEU A 74 -6.61 5.68 -11.76
N GLU A 75 -6.41 5.04 -12.92
CA GLU A 75 -6.54 5.69 -14.24
C GLU A 75 -8.00 6.05 -14.60
N ASP A 76 -8.99 5.25 -14.13
CA ASP A 76 -10.42 5.45 -14.43
C ASP A 76 -11.25 5.65 -13.15
N ILE A 77 -10.96 6.72 -12.42
CA ILE A 77 -11.72 7.08 -11.22
C ILE A 77 -13.04 7.74 -11.62
N ASN A 78 -14.15 7.22 -11.08
CA ASN A 78 -15.48 7.75 -11.36
C ASN A 78 -15.67 9.20 -10.89
N PHE A 79 -16.66 9.88 -11.48
CA PHE A 79 -16.97 11.29 -11.24
C PHE A 79 -17.12 11.67 -9.75
N PHE A 80 -17.69 10.80 -8.91
CA PHE A 80 -17.91 11.09 -7.49
C PHE A 80 -16.65 10.95 -6.65
N ASP A 81 -15.73 10.07 -7.05
CA ASP A 81 -14.47 9.83 -6.34
C ASP A 81 -13.35 10.79 -6.81
N GLN A 82 -13.47 11.40 -8.01
CA GLN A 82 -12.47 12.34 -8.57
C GLN A 82 -12.12 13.52 -7.64
N PRO A 83 -13.08 14.23 -7.01
CA PRO A 83 -12.75 15.34 -6.11
C PRO A 83 -11.90 14.90 -4.91
N TYR A 84 -12.21 13.74 -4.34
CA TYR A 84 -11.46 13.17 -3.21
C TYR A 84 -10.05 12.77 -3.64
N TYR A 85 -9.93 12.14 -4.81
CA TYR A 85 -8.63 11.79 -5.37
C TYR A 85 -7.75 13.02 -5.56
N GLN A 86 -8.31 14.11 -6.10
CA GLN A 86 -7.54 15.35 -6.30
C GLN A 86 -7.08 15.98 -4.98
N VAL A 87 -7.92 15.95 -3.93
CA VAL A 87 -7.52 16.42 -2.59
C VAL A 87 -6.34 15.61 -2.05
N ILE A 88 -6.40 14.29 -2.19
CA ILE A 88 -5.32 13.39 -1.76
C ILE A 88 -4.04 13.67 -2.55
N LEU A 89 -4.11 13.78 -3.89
CA LEU A 89 -2.95 14.08 -4.73
C LEU A 89 -2.31 15.42 -4.37
N ASN A 90 -3.12 16.45 -4.10
CA ASN A 90 -2.63 17.75 -3.65
C ASN A 90 -1.96 17.66 -2.27
N GLY A 91 -2.54 16.88 -1.35
CA GLY A 91 -1.97 16.65 -0.02
C GLY A 91 -0.63 15.91 -0.06
N LEU A 92 -0.51 14.87 -0.89
CA LEU A 92 0.72 14.10 -1.12
C LEU A 92 1.75 14.87 -1.95
N GLY A 93 1.31 15.83 -2.76
CA GLY A 93 2.14 16.67 -3.61
C GLY A 93 2.93 17.74 -2.83
N ASN A 94 2.56 18.02 -1.58
CA ASN A 94 3.21 19.01 -0.72
C ASN A 94 3.71 18.38 0.59
N PRO A 95 4.82 17.62 0.56
CA PRO A 95 5.29 16.89 1.74
C PRO A 95 5.85 17.76 2.87
N GLU A 96 6.23 19.02 2.59
CA GLU A 96 6.93 19.89 3.54
C GLU A 96 5.99 20.78 4.39
N ASP A 97 4.68 20.77 4.14
CA ASP A 97 3.73 21.65 4.85
C ASP A 97 3.40 21.22 6.28
N GLY A 98 3.80 20.01 6.69
CA GLY A 98 3.48 19.44 8.00
C GLY A 98 1.99 19.17 8.21
N ASP A 99 1.16 19.23 7.16
CA ASP A 99 -0.29 19.06 7.23
C ASP A 99 -0.70 17.65 6.76
N ILE A 100 -1.19 16.83 7.69
CA ILE A 100 -1.67 15.48 7.40
C ILE A 100 -3.18 15.42 7.11
N ALA A 101 -3.94 16.48 7.39
CA ALA A 101 -5.40 16.45 7.31
C ALA A 101 -5.92 16.18 5.89
N LYS A 102 -5.14 16.54 4.87
CA LYS A 102 -5.49 16.31 3.46
C LYS A 102 -5.29 14.88 2.98
N ILE A 103 -4.67 14.01 3.79
CA ILE A 103 -4.35 12.62 3.44
C ILE A 103 -4.88 11.60 4.46
N ASP A 104 -5.73 12.04 5.40
CA ASP A 104 -6.31 11.21 6.46
C ASP A 104 -7.06 9.98 5.94
N ASN A 105 -7.71 10.11 4.78
CA ASN A 105 -8.45 9.06 4.11
C ASN A 105 -7.71 8.42 2.91
N ALA A 106 -6.43 8.79 2.69
CA ALA A 106 -5.71 8.38 1.49
C ALA A 106 -5.53 6.86 1.41
N VAL A 107 -5.16 6.19 2.50
CA VAL A 107 -4.99 4.73 2.52
C VAL A 107 -6.34 4.05 2.28
N SER A 108 -7.40 4.48 2.98
CA SER A 108 -8.76 3.95 2.82
C SER A 108 -9.29 4.10 1.39
N PHE A 109 -9.02 5.24 0.75
CA PHE A 109 -9.39 5.47 -0.64
C PHE A 109 -8.66 4.48 -1.58
N LEU A 110 -7.35 4.31 -1.40
CA LEU A 110 -6.57 3.36 -2.21
C LEU A 110 -7.06 1.92 -2.01
N MET A 111 -7.35 1.53 -0.77
CA MET A 111 -7.93 0.22 -0.47
C MET A 111 -9.24 0.00 -1.23
N LYS A 112 -10.17 0.95 -1.17
CA LYS A 112 -11.45 0.88 -1.89
C LYS A 112 -11.23 0.65 -3.38
N LYS A 113 -10.31 1.40 -4.00
CA LYS A 113 -10.00 1.27 -5.43
C LYS A 113 -9.39 -0.09 -5.78
N LEU A 114 -8.52 -0.63 -4.93
CA LEU A 114 -7.97 -1.97 -5.11
C LEU A 114 -9.02 -3.07 -4.94
N GLU A 115 -9.92 -2.96 -3.95
CA GLU A 115 -11.01 -3.92 -3.78
C GLU A 115 -11.97 -3.90 -4.98
N GLU A 116 -12.28 -2.72 -5.52
CA GLU A 116 -13.10 -2.54 -6.72
C GLU A 116 -12.44 -3.18 -7.96
N TYR A 117 -11.14 -2.97 -8.17
CA TYR A 117 -10.42 -3.46 -9.34
C TYR A 117 -10.14 -4.97 -9.30
N TYR A 118 -9.69 -5.49 -8.14
CA TYR A 118 -9.30 -6.89 -8.02
C TYR A 118 -10.43 -7.81 -7.57
N HIS A 119 -11.55 -7.27 -7.07
CA HIS A 119 -12.63 -8.03 -6.43
C HIS A 119 -12.13 -8.93 -5.28
N LYS A 120 -11.12 -8.44 -4.54
CA LYS A 120 -10.44 -9.12 -3.43
C LYS A 120 -10.26 -8.16 -2.28
N LYS A 121 -10.22 -8.69 -1.05
CA LYS A 121 -9.85 -7.91 0.13
C LYS A 121 -8.40 -7.47 0.06
N VAL A 122 -8.12 -6.25 0.53
CA VAL A 122 -6.77 -5.69 0.59
C VAL A 122 -6.11 -6.06 1.91
N ILE A 123 -4.86 -6.50 1.84
CA ILE A 123 -4.01 -6.67 3.02
C ILE A 123 -3.18 -5.39 3.19
N ILE A 124 -3.20 -4.82 4.39
CA ILE A 124 -2.28 -3.74 4.75
C ILE A 124 -1.22 -4.33 5.67
N LEU A 125 0.04 -4.11 5.30
CA LEU A 125 1.20 -4.45 6.11
C LEU A 125 1.88 -3.13 6.53
N ILE A 126 2.03 -2.94 7.84
CA ILE A 126 2.65 -1.74 8.42
C ILE A 126 3.89 -2.15 9.21
N ASP A 127 5.02 -1.50 8.92
CA ASP A 127 6.28 -1.60 9.68
C ASP A 127 6.61 -0.27 10.36
N GLU A 128 7.37 -0.31 11.46
CA GLU A 128 7.88 0.86 12.21
C GLU A 128 9.41 0.81 12.37
#